data_AF-A0AAD7CVR2-F1
#
_entry.id   AF-A0AAD7CVR2-F1
#
_cell.length_a   1.000
_cell.length_b   1.000
_cell.length_c   1.000
_cell.angle_alpha   90.00
_cell.angle_beta   90.00
_cell.angle_gamma   90.00
#
_symmetry.space_group_name_H-M   'P 1'
#
loop_
_entity.id
_entity.type
_entity.pdbx_description
1 polymer ?
#
loop_
_entity_poly.entity_id
_entity_poly.type
_entity_poly.pdbx_seq_one_letter_code
_entity_poly.pdbx_strand_id
1 'polypeptide(L)'
;MLAVAQAVLALVDAVRATSAKRSVARLWAPSGLRVVWAIVTARGDQTDGAFGEDTSAPIQIGGNDRNYREYRDVLCDFSQGAEVQRVGRDPDSRPPTNLPQKLMHGLHKIYRWTSTAEAVFTFKYVFVSIALWLPAVFKHSAHFYYAEKGIWALIMAQTTLNIYAADQIFNYATRLVGTFIGLAIGLLAWYAGNGTGNGNPYGAAVAVGVCIIPLLFVRIFAPERFLAGNILCCTTFALVVGYSWIDGHAVQFASPGIGWSVAWKRWALVVVGAAASFILMMFPPKSGRKAVRQRNAASIASLGETYASLIATWIAKPGDTPVSSARDFRTRLMALADEMHAIRDLTELAKWEGSIRGKWPAVEYARLVDVQVDMIASLAQLGSSLVHLQNEWTTFVHSSKVLNPNFISDVMAAFTLISQALRTGEPLHHVLPHSLLDRLFYHHGRADIPAGRLAGETQLDLDTIKSPGYMYHASGMIAVYQLLTVRGSVSKSWYCF
;
A
#
# COMPACT_ATOMS: atom_id res chain seq x y z
N MET A 1 3.16 9.94 -23.54
CA MET A 1 1.95 10.64 -24.00
C MET A 1 1.13 9.78 -24.96
N LEU A 2 1.68 9.30 -26.08
CA LEU A 2 0.96 8.48 -27.07
C LEU A 2 0.39 7.15 -26.53
N ALA A 3 1.17 6.39 -25.74
CA ALA A 3 0.71 5.13 -25.14
C ALA A 3 -0.44 5.34 -24.14
N VAL A 4 -0.40 6.44 -23.37
CA VAL A 4 -1.48 6.79 -22.42
C VAL A 4 -2.74 7.19 -23.19
N ALA A 5 -2.60 8.00 -24.25
CA ALA A 5 -3.72 8.38 -25.10
C ALA A 5 -4.38 7.16 -25.79
N GLN A 6 -3.58 6.21 -26.28
CA GLN A 6 -4.08 4.95 -26.86
C GLN A 6 -4.79 4.06 -25.82
N ALA A 7 -4.24 3.96 -24.61
CA ALA A 7 -4.88 3.23 -23.52
C ALA A 7 -6.20 3.87 -23.08
N VAL A 8 -6.26 5.21 -23.03
CA VAL A 8 -7.48 5.97 -22.71
C VAL A 8 -8.53 5.80 -23.81
N LEU A 9 -8.15 5.85 -25.09
CA LEU A 9 -9.06 5.58 -26.21
C LEU A 9 -9.62 4.16 -26.13
N ALA A 10 -8.76 3.17 -25.89
CA ALA A 10 -9.19 1.78 -25.72
C ALA A 10 -10.16 1.60 -24.53
N LEU A 11 -9.93 2.31 -23.43
CA LEU A 11 -10.83 2.31 -22.28
C LEU A 11 -12.18 2.96 -22.62
N VAL A 12 -12.18 4.12 -23.29
CA VAL A 12 -13.40 4.83 -23.71
C VAL A 12 -14.24 3.96 -24.65
N ASP A 13 -13.60 3.29 -25.61
CA ASP A 13 -14.29 2.37 -26.52
C ASP A 13 -14.86 1.15 -25.79
N ALA A 14 -14.14 0.60 -24.80
CA ALA A 14 -14.62 -0.48 -23.96
C ALA A 14 -15.83 -0.05 -23.12
N VAL A 15 -15.81 1.15 -22.54
CA VAL A 15 -16.92 1.75 -21.78
C VAL A 15 -18.12 1.99 -22.69
N ARG A 16 -17.91 2.55 -23.88
CA ARG A 16 -18.97 2.77 -24.86
C ARG A 16 -19.63 1.46 -25.28
N ALA A 17 -18.84 0.41 -25.54
CA ALA A 17 -19.34 -0.90 -25.90
C ALA A 17 -20.10 -1.61 -24.76
N THR A 18 -19.67 -1.42 -23.50
CA THR A 18 -20.37 -1.98 -22.33
C THR A 18 -21.63 -1.21 -21.99
N SER A 19 -21.61 0.12 -22.11
CA SER A 19 -22.79 0.98 -21.94
C SER A 19 -23.86 0.66 -23.00
N ALA A 20 -23.47 0.50 -24.27
CA ALA A 20 -24.38 0.09 -25.34
C ALA A 20 -25.00 -1.30 -25.11
N LYS A 21 -24.26 -2.23 -24.49
CA LYS A 21 -24.77 -3.58 -24.14
C LYS A 21 -25.66 -3.60 -22.90
N ARG A 22 -25.57 -2.60 -22.02
CA ARG A 22 -26.29 -2.55 -20.73
C ARG A 22 -27.19 -1.32 -20.69
N SER A 23 -28.28 -1.34 -21.45
CA SER A 23 -29.24 -0.24 -21.60
C SER A 23 -30.25 -0.09 -20.44
N VAL A 24 -30.27 -1.01 -19.47
CA VAL A 24 -31.22 -0.99 -18.35
C VAL A 24 -30.46 -1.03 -17.02
N ALA A 25 -30.79 -0.09 -16.13
CA ALA A 25 -30.26 -0.05 -14.77
C ALA A 25 -30.75 -1.27 -13.98
N ARG A 26 -29.88 -2.26 -13.78
CA ARG A 26 -30.11 -3.36 -12.85
C ARG A 26 -29.49 -3.01 -11.52
N LEU A 27 -30.22 -3.19 -10.42
CA LEU A 27 -29.62 -3.18 -9.09
C LEU A 27 -28.51 -4.23 -9.04
N TRP A 28 -27.29 -3.78 -8.78
CA TRP A 28 -26.15 -4.65 -8.57
C TRP A 28 -26.28 -5.26 -7.17
N ALA A 29 -26.92 -6.42 -7.08
CA ALA A 29 -26.74 -7.30 -5.94
C ALA A 29 -25.40 -8.02 -6.16
N PRO A 30 -24.44 -7.97 -5.21
CA PRO A 30 -23.20 -8.74 -5.33
C PRO A 30 -23.57 -10.23 -5.42
N SER A 31 -23.53 -10.80 -6.62
CA SER A 31 -23.87 -12.20 -6.92
C SER A 31 -22.74 -13.14 -6.48
N GLY A 32 -22.30 -12.97 -5.24
CA GLY A 32 -21.10 -13.55 -4.70
C GLY A 32 -20.94 -13.27 -3.22
N LEU A 33 -21.91 -13.64 -2.38
CA LEU A 33 -21.64 -13.84 -0.95
C LEU A 33 -20.49 -14.85 -0.76
N ARG A 34 -20.32 -15.80 -1.69
CA ARG A 34 -19.14 -16.65 -1.79
C ARG A 34 -17.87 -15.91 -2.18
N VAL A 35 -17.96 -14.79 -2.89
CA VAL A 35 -16.81 -13.92 -3.24
C VAL A 35 -16.44 -13.05 -2.05
N VAL A 36 -17.41 -12.54 -1.30
CA VAL A 36 -17.16 -11.87 -0.02
C VAL A 36 -16.56 -12.86 0.97
N TRP A 37 -17.08 -14.08 1.04
CA TRP A 37 -16.48 -15.15 1.83
C TRP A 37 -15.11 -15.54 1.26
N ALA A 38 -14.92 -15.64 -0.06
CA ALA A 38 -13.62 -15.88 -0.66
C ALA A 38 -12.61 -14.75 -0.36
N ILE A 39 -13.03 -13.50 -0.24
CA ILE A 39 -12.18 -12.36 0.14
C ILE A 39 -11.84 -12.42 1.63
N VAL A 40 -12.79 -12.88 2.46
CA VAL A 40 -12.56 -13.07 3.90
C VAL A 40 -11.75 -14.35 4.19
N THR A 41 -11.77 -15.37 3.33
CA THR A 41 -10.89 -16.56 3.40
C THR A 41 -9.57 -16.41 2.65
N ALA A 42 -9.50 -15.62 1.58
CA ALA A 42 -8.29 -15.39 0.79
C ALA A 42 -7.34 -14.58 1.67
N ARG A 43 -6.41 -15.31 2.28
CA ARG A 43 -5.43 -14.74 3.19
C ARG A 43 -4.06 -14.92 2.57
N GLY A 44 -3.35 -13.81 2.45
CA GLY A 44 -1.90 -13.79 2.21
C GLY A 44 -1.46 -13.09 0.93
N ASP A 45 -1.80 -11.81 0.74
CA ASP A 45 -0.83 -10.80 0.27
C ASP A 45 -1.43 -9.40 0.10
N GLN A 46 -2.75 -9.23 0.08
CA GLN A 46 -3.37 -7.91 0.07
C GLN A 46 -3.48 -7.35 1.49
N THR A 47 -2.34 -6.99 2.06
CA THR A 47 -2.30 -6.06 3.19
C THR A 47 -2.60 -4.66 2.67
N ASP A 48 -3.69 -4.07 3.15
CA ASP A 48 -4.13 -2.64 3.04
C ASP A 48 -5.45 -2.35 2.30
N GLY A 49 -6.19 -3.35 1.81
CA GLY A 49 -7.40 -3.08 1.02
C GLY A 49 -8.75 -2.97 1.75
N ALA A 50 -8.80 -3.06 3.09
CA ALA A 50 -10.07 -3.14 3.80
C ALA A 50 -10.18 -2.09 4.92
N PHE A 51 -11.02 -1.09 4.65
CA PHE A 51 -11.46 0.03 5.49
C PHE A 51 -10.66 1.34 5.39
N GLY A 52 -11.16 2.25 4.55
CA GLY A 52 -11.17 3.68 4.84
C GLY A 52 -9.89 4.49 4.56
N GLU A 53 -8.80 3.85 4.15
CA GLU A 53 -7.64 4.53 3.58
C GLU A 53 -7.56 4.26 2.08
N ASP A 54 -7.85 5.29 1.29
CA ASP A 54 -7.54 5.32 -0.13
C ASP A 54 -6.01 5.40 -0.31
N THR A 55 -5.32 4.29 -0.10
CA THR A 55 -4.02 4.03 -0.73
C THR A 55 -4.25 3.00 -1.81
N SER A 56 -4.56 3.52 -3.01
CA SER A 56 -4.50 2.83 -4.29
C SER A 56 -5.14 1.43 -4.29
N ALA A 57 -6.47 1.40 -4.43
CA ALA A 57 -7.09 0.28 -5.13
C ALA A 57 -6.38 0.12 -6.48
N PRO A 58 -5.90 -1.08 -6.86
CA PRO A 58 -5.25 -1.26 -8.16
C PRO A 58 -6.22 -0.79 -9.24
N ILE A 59 -5.71 0.07 -10.13
CA ILE A 59 -6.45 0.69 -11.22
C ILE A 59 -7.33 -0.37 -11.89
N GLN A 60 -8.65 -0.20 -11.82
CA GLN A 60 -9.61 -1.00 -12.58
C GLN A 60 -9.42 -0.69 -14.07
N ILE A 61 -8.51 -1.41 -14.72
CA ILE A 61 -8.38 -1.40 -16.18
C ILE A 61 -9.61 -2.11 -16.75
N GLY A 62 -10.53 -1.35 -17.32
CA GLY A 62 -11.74 -1.85 -17.96
C GLY A 62 -11.42 -2.89 -19.03
N GLY A 63 -11.60 -4.16 -18.69
CA GLY A 63 -11.47 -5.28 -19.61
C GLY A 63 -12.38 -6.39 -19.14
N ASN A 64 -13.47 -6.64 -19.88
CA ASN A 64 -14.36 -7.81 -19.83
C ASN A 64 -14.39 -8.61 -18.50
N ASP A 65 -15.53 -8.66 -17.80
CA ASP A 65 -15.80 -9.48 -16.59
C ASP A 65 -15.29 -10.95 -16.66
N ARG A 66 -15.12 -11.50 -17.87
CA ARG A 66 -14.48 -12.81 -18.10
C ARG A 66 -12.97 -12.81 -17.88
N ASN A 67 -12.26 -11.79 -18.34
CA ASN A 67 -10.82 -11.64 -18.12
C ASN A 67 -10.48 -11.35 -16.66
N TYR A 68 -11.37 -10.68 -15.89
CA TYR A 68 -11.20 -10.47 -14.45
C TYR A 68 -11.41 -11.74 -13.64
N ARG A 69 -12.41 -12.56 -13.99
CA ARG A 69 -12.57 -13.89 -13.38
C ARG A 69 -11.40 -14.79 -13.70
N GLU A 70 -10.93 -14.79 -14.94
CA GLU A 70 -9.74 -15.54 -15.35
C GLU A 70 -8.46 -14.98 -14.71
N TYR A 71 -8.32 -13.66 -14.57
CA TYR A 71 -7.20 -13.04 -13.83
C TYR A 71 -7.21 -13.40 -12.35
N ARG A 72 -8.39 -13.35 -11.72
CA ARG A 72 -8.57 -13.65 -10.30
C ARG A 72 -8.45 -15.14 -10.05
N ASP A 73 -9.00 -15.99 -10.91
CA ASP A 73 -8.89 -17.44 -10.78
C ASP A 73 -7.44 -17.86 -11.09
N VAL A 74 -6.72 -17.22 -12.01
CA VAL A 74 -5.26 -17.41 -12.15
C VAL A 74 -4.50 -16.90 -10.93
N LEU A 75 -4.84 -15.75 -10.32
CA LEU A 75 -4.22 -15.29 -9.07
C LEU A 75 -4.54 -16.19 -7.87
N CYS A 76 -5.76 -16.76 -7.80
CA CYS A 76 -6.21 -17.67 -6.75
C CYS A 76 -5.70 -19.11 -6.96
N ASP A 77 -5.54 -19.55 -8.20
CA ASP A 77 -4.98 -20.85 -8.58
C ASP A 77 -3.44 -20.78 -8.58
N PHE A 78 -2.87 -19.59 -8.76
CA PHE A 78 -1.48 -19.29 -8.47
C PHE A 78 -1.24 -19.23 -6.96
N SER A 79 -2.12 -18.59 -6.19
CA SER A 79 -2.02 -18.63 -4.73
C SER A 79 -2.25 -20.04 -4.20
N GLN A 80 -3.14 -20.84 -4.80
CA GLN A 80 -3.40 -22.24 -4.41
C GLN A 80 -2.34 -23.22 -4.91
N GLY A 81 -1.87 -23.11 -6.15
CA GLY A 81 -0.81 -23.93 -6.74
C GLY A 81 0.57 -23.59 -6.20
N ALA A 82 0.84 -22.31 -5.94
CA ALA A 82 1.98 -21.90 -5.14
C ALA A 82 1.75 -22.17 -3.64
N GLU A 83 0.53 -22.19 -3.09
CA GLU A 83 0.28 -22.65 -1.70
C GLU A 83 0.55 -24.13 -1.56
N VAL A 84 0.26 -24.99 -2.55
CA VAL A 84 0.58 -26.42 -2.44
C VAL A 84 2.09 -26.64 -2.34
N GLN A 85 2.90 -25.72 -2.89
CA GLN A 85 4.37 -25.77 -2.83
C GLN A 85 4.99 -24.82 -1.76
N ARG A 86 4.24 -23.82 -1.29
CA ARG A 86 4.56 -22.83 -0.25
C ARG A 86 3.65 -22.95 0.98
N VAL A 87 3.10 -24.12 1.27
CA VAL A 87 3.00 -24.53 2.66
C VAL A 87 4.45 -24.66 3.09
N GLY A 88 5.05 -23.52 3.47
CA GLY A 88 6.31 -23.49 4.16
C GLY A 88 6.18 -24.56 5.22
N ARG A 89 6.99 -25.61 5.09
CA ARG A 89 7.02 -26.68 6.09
C ARG A 89 7.29 -25.96 7.39
N ASP A 90 6.26 -25.77 8.21
CA ASP A 90 6.42 -25.17 9.53
C ASP A 90 7.47 -26.04 10.20
N PRO A 91 8.68 -25.52 10.48
CA PRO A 91 9.78 -26.35 10.95
C PRO A 91 9.41 -27.06 12.25
N ASP A 92 8.48 -26.45 13.01
CA ASP A 92 8.02 -26.92 14.32
C ASP A 92 6.77 -27.81 14.26
N SER A 93 6.03 -27.87 13.14
CA SER A 93 4.81 -28.69 13.09
C SER A 93 4.50 -29.28 11.71
N ARG A 94 4.26 -30.60 11.70
CA ARG A 94 3.78 -31.34 10.53
C ARG A 94 2.27 -31.13 10.33
N PRO A 95 1.74 -31.35 9.11
CA PRO A 95 0.31 -31.19 8.85
C PRO A 95 -0.55 -32.08 9.78
N PRO A 96 -1.69 -31.56 10.29
CA PRO A 96 -2.51 -32.27 11.26
C PRO A 96 -3.15 -33.52 10.64
N THR A 97 -2.92 -34.69 11.25
CA THR A 97 -3.44 -35.97 10.76
C THR A 97 -4.76 -36.35 11.44
N ASN A 98 -4.92 -36.02 12.73
CA ASN A 98 -6.06 -36.42 13.54
C ASN A 98 -7.18 -35.36 13.60
N LEU A 99 -8.44 -35.80 13.79
CA LEU A 99 -9.61 -34.92 14.05
C LEU A 99 -9.37 -33.86 15.15
N PRO A 100 -8.86 -34.20 16.35
CA PRO A 100 -8.55 -33.20 17.38
C PRO A 100 -7.45 -32.22 16.95
N GLN A 101 -6.46 -32.67 16.17
CA GLN A 101 -5.41 -31.80 15.64
C GLN A 101 -5.96 -30.83 14.60
N LYS A 102 -6.92 -31.25 13.77
CA LYS A 102 -7.61 -30.37 12.81
C LYS A 102 -8.44 -29.30 13.53
N LEU A 103 -9.14 -29.67 14.61
CA LEU A 103 -9.88 -28.71 15.44
C LEU A 103 -8.93 -27.70 16.11
N MET A 104 -7.87 -28.19 16.76
CA MET A 104 -6.88 -27.34 17.42
C MET A 104 -6.14 -26.45 16.42
N HIS A 105 -5.86 -26.94 15.21
CA HIS A 105 -5.29 -26.14 14.12
C HIS A 105 -6.26 -25.04 13.68
N GLY A 106 -7.56 -25.32 13.60
CA GLY A 106 -8.59 -24.31 13.38
C GLY A 106 -8.61 -23.24 14.47
N LEU A 107 -8.58 -23.64 15.74
CA LEU A 107 -8.54 -22.72 16.88
C LEU A 107 -7.24 -21.90 16.90
N HIS A 108 -6.09 -22.53 16.60
CA HIS A 108 -4.81 -21.85 16.46
C HIS A 108 -4.83 -20.82 15.34
N LYS A 109 -5.48 -21.13 14.21
CA LYS A 109 -5.66 -20.18 13.10
C LYS A 109 -6.50 -18.98 13.52
N ILE A 110 -7.57 -19.19 14.29
CA ILE A 110 -8.38 -18.11 14.87
C ILE A 110 -7.56 -17.29 15.87
N TYR A 111 -6.77 -17.93 16.73
CA TYR A 111 -5.91 -17.25 17.71
C TYR A 111 -4.79 -16.43 17.05
N ARG A 112 -4.13 -16.97 16.00
CA ARG A 112 -3.20 -16.19 15.18
C ARG A 112 -3.93 -15.05 14.47
N TRP A 113 -5.16 -15.26 14.01
CA TRP A 113 -5.98 -14.22 13.41
C TRP A 113 -6.28 -13.08 14.38
N THR A 114 -6.72 -13.35 15.61
CA THR A 114 -7.00 -12.30 16.62
C THR A 114 -5.76 -11.50 17.02
N SER A 115 -4.56 -12.09 16.88
CA SER A 115 -3.29 -11.41 17.15
C SER A 115 -2.79 -10.52 15.99
N THR A 116 -3.48 -10.55 14.84
CA THR A 116 -3.14 -9.72 13.67
C THR A 116 -3.39 -8.24 13.96
N ALA A 117 -2.61 -7.34 13.38
CA ALA A 117 -2.77 -5.90 13.58
C ALA A 117 -4.19 -5.41 13.21
N GLU A 118 -4.76 -5.93 12.12
CA GLU A 118 -6.12 -5.64 11.64
C GLU A 118 -7.20 -6.09 12.65
N ALA A 119 -7.06 -7.28 13.25
CA ALA A 119 -8.03 -7.79 14.21
C ALA A 119 -7.99 -6.99 15.51
N VAL A 120 -6.79 -6.64 16.00
CA VAL A 120 -6.62 -5.75 17.16
C VAL A 120 -7.18 -4.36 16.88
N PHE A 121 -6.94 -3.82 15.69
CA PHE A 121 -7.51 -2.54 15.25
C PHE A 121 -9.04 -2.60 15.20
N THR A 122 -9.61 -3.64 14.60
CA THR A 122 -11.07 -3.84 14.52
C THR A 122 -11.68 -3.91 15.91
N PHE A 123 -11.06 -4.64 16.83
CA PHE A 123 -11.52 -4.72 18.22
C PHE A 123 -11.51 -3.35 18.90
N LYS A 124 -10.44 -2.56 18.73
CA LYS A 124 -10.36 -1.18 19.24
C LYS A 124 -11.44 -0.29 18.62
N TYR A 125 -11.63 -0.37 17.31
CA TYR A 125 -12.63 0.41 16.58
C TYR A 125 -14.06 0.09 17.07
N VAL A 126 -14.40 -1.19 17.23
CA VAL A 126 -15.69 -1.61 17.77
C VAL A 126 -15.85 -1.14 19.22
N PHE A 127 -14.81 -1.29 20.03
CA PHE A 127 -14.83 -0.88 21.43
C PHE A 127 -15.06 0.64 21.57
N VAL A 128 -14.32 1.49 20.84
CA VAL A 128 -14.52 2.97 20.91
C VAL A 128 -15.91 3.37 20.47
N SER A 129 -16.42 2.70 19.44
CA SER A 129 -17.74 2.97 18.87
C SER A 129 -18.83 2.68 19.89
N ILE A 130 -18.77 1.51 20.53
CA ILE A 130 -19.73 1.14 21.58
C ILE A 130 -19.57 2.06 22.79
N ALA A 131 -18.34 2.33 23.24
CA ALA A 131 -18.07 3.17 24.40
C ALA A 131 -18.62 4.60 24.25
N LEU A 132 -18.44 5.23 23.07
CA LEU A 132 -18.96 6.58 22.81
C LEU A 132 -20.45 6.60 22.46
N TRP A 133 -21.01 5.48 22.04
CA TRP A 133 -22.45 5.35 21.76
C TRP A 133 -23.28 5.06 23.01
N LEU A 134 -22.74 4.34 24.00
CA LEU A 134 -23.45 3.96 25.23
C LEU A 134 -24.17 5.12 25.95
N PRO A 135 -23.58 6.34 26.06
CA PRO A 135 -24.27 7.48 26.66
C PRO A 135 -25.57 7.89 25.95
N ALA A 136 -25.75 7.55 24.67
CA ALA A 136 -26.98 7.83 23.93
C ALA A 136 -28.15 6.92 24.34
N VAL A 137 -27.85 5.75 24.92
CA VAL A 137 -28.83 4.67 25.20
C VAL A 137 -29.29 4.71 26.66
N PHE A 138 -28.39 5.06 27.58
CA PHE A 138 -28.75 5.11 29.00
C PHE A 138 -29.63 6.32 29.30
N LYS A 139 -30.80 6.10 29.91
CA LYS A 139 -31.80 7.15 30.21
C LYS A 139 -31.22 8.36 30.94
N HIS A 140 -30.26 8.16 31.84
CA HIS A 140 -29.65 9.23 32.64
C HIS A 140 -28.66 10.09 31.85
N SER A 141 -27.98 9.54 30.83
CA SER A 141 -26.98 10.27 30.02
C SER A 141 -27.46 10.65 28.62
N ALA A 142 -28.59 10.08 28.17
CA ALA A 142 -29.15 10.34 26.85
C ALA A 142 -29.44 11.83 26.60
N HIS A 143 -30.02 12.53 27.58
CA HIS A 143 -30.28 13.97 27.46
C HIS A 143 -29.00 14.77 27.18
N PHE A 144 -27.92 14.49 27.92
CA PHE A 144 -26.62 15.13 27.71
C PHE A 144 -26.06 14.83 26.31
N TYR A 145 -26.11 13.56 25.88
CA TYR A 145 -25.61 13.16 24.55
C TYR A 145 -26.35 13.87 23.41
N TYR A 146 -27.69 13.98 23.48
CA TYR A 146 -28.48 14.67 22.45
C TYR A 146 -28.36 16.19 22.52
N ALA A 147 -28.24 16.77 23.71
CA ALA A 147 -28.05 18.21 23.89
C ALA A 147 -26.71 18.70 23.34
N GLU A 148 -25.64 17.97 23.60
CA GLU A 148 -24.30 18.30 23.14
C GLU A 148 -23.95 17.66 21.79
N LYS A 149 -24.90 17.01 21.11
CA LYS A 149 -24.71 16.32 19.82
C LYS A 149 -23.49 15.36 19.84
N GLY A 150 -23.42 14.52 20.88
CA GLY A 150 -22.32 13.58 21.14
C GLY A 150 -21.97 12.63 20.00
N ILE A 151 -22.87 12.46 19.01
CA ILE A 151 -22.60 11.73 17.76
C ILE A 151 -21.37 12.25 17.02
N TRP A 152 -21.08 13.54 17.10
CA TRP A 152 -19.89 14.09 16.46
C TRP A 152 -18.60 13.66 17.14
N ALA A 153 -18.60 13.46 18.46
CA ALA A 153 -17.44 12.89 19.15
C ALA A 153 -17.19 11.44 18.71
N LEU A 154 -18.26 10.65 18.50
CA LEU A 154 -18.18 9.29 17.95
C LEU A 154 -17.61 9.29 16.52
N ILE A 155 -18.18 10.10 15.62
CA ILE A 155 -17.69 10.22 14.23
C ILE A 155 -16.21 10.63 14.24
N MET A 156 -15.83 11.56 15.10
CA MET A 156 -14.45 12.02 15.19
C MET A 156 -13.53 10.91 15.69
N ALA A 157 -13.87 10.20 16.76
CA ALA A 157 -13.05 9.10 17.27
C ALA A 157 -12.88 7.96 16.25
N GLN A 158 -13.95 7.61 15.51
CA GLN A 158 -13.89 6.58 14.48
C GLN A 158 -12.99 7.00 13.32
N THR A 159 -13.16 8.23 12.84
CA THR A 159 -12.44 8.69 11.66
C THR A 159 -11.00 9.12 11.95
N THR A 160 -10.60 9.28 13.23
CA THR A 160 -9.21 9.54 13.62
C THR A 160 -8.44 8.28 14.01
N LEU A 161 -9.12 7.19 14.36
CA LEU A 161 -8.46 5.96 14.78
C LEU A 161 -7.84 5.26 13.57
N ASN A 162 -6.53 5.00 13.64
CA ASN A 162 -5.78 4.34 12.57
C ASN A 162 -4.95 3.15 13.09
N ILE A 163 -4.52 2.26 12.19
CA ILE A 163 -3.71 1.09 12.50
C ILE A 163 -2.32 1.52 12.99
N TYR A 164 -1.70 2.48 12.28
CA TYR A 164 -0.36 2.97 12.57
C TYR A 164 -0.39 4.25 13.42
N ALA A 165 0.45 4.30 14.46
CA ALA A 165 0.50 5.45 15.36
C ALA A 165 0.93 6.75 14.66
N ALA A 166 1.89 6.67 13.73
CA ALA A 166 2.42 7.84 13.04
C ALA A 166 1.36 8.51 12.15
N ASP A 167 0.57 7.68 11.47
CA ASP A 167 -0.54 8.11 10.63
C ASP A 167 -1.64 8.77 11.46
N GLN A 168 -2.04 8.11 12.56
CA GLN A 168 -3.02 8.66 13.49
C GLN A 168 -2.60 10.04 14.04
N ILE A 169 -1.32 10.24 14.37
CA ILE A 169 -0.79 11.54 14.84
C ILE A 169 -0.90 12.61 13.76
N PHE A 170 -0.52 12.29 12.52
CA PHE A 170 -0.65 13.21 11.39
C PHE A 170 -2.12 13.57 11.14
N ASN A 171 -3.00 12.58 11.16
CA ASN A 171 -4.44 12.76 11.04
C ASN A 171 -5.02 13.63 12.17
N TYR A 172 -4.53 13.52 13.42
CA TYR A 172 -4.94 14.44 14.47
C TYR A 172 -4.55 15.89 14.15
N ALA A 173 -3.31 16.13 13.75
CA ALA A 173 -2.83 17.48 13.46
C ALA A 173 -3.65 18.13 12.33
N THR A 174 -3.82 17.43 11.21
CA THR A 174 -4.57 17.96 10.05
C THR A 174 -6.05 18.21 10.39
N ARG A 175 -6.67 17.34 11.19
CA ARG A 175 -8.09 17.46 11.57
C ARG A 175 -8.34 18.53 12.61
N LEU A 176 -7.46 18.69 13.60
CA LEU A 176 -7.55 19.76 14.59
C LEU A 176 -7.37 21.12 13.92
N VAL A 177 -6.34 21.27 13.07
CA VAL A 177 -6.10 22.51 12.32
C VAL A 177 -7.25 22.80 11.37
N GLY A 178 -7.69 21.81 10.58
CA GLY A 178 -8.82 21.96 9.67
C GLY A 178 -10.12 22.35 10.38
N THR A 179 -10.41 21.73 11.53
CA THR A 179 -11.57 22.09 12.34
C THR A 179 -11.44 23.52 12.84
N PHE A 180 -10.30 23.92 13.38
CA PHE A 180 -10.07 25.27 13.90
C PHE A 180 -10.28 26.35 12.82
N ILE A 181 -9.71 26.13 11.64
CA ILE A 181 -9.90 27.03 10.48
C ILE A 181 -11.38 27.07 10.07
N GLY A 182 -12.03 25.90 9.98
CA GLY A 182 -13.46 25.81 9.66
C GLY A 182 -14.36 26.52 10.68
N LEU A 183 -14.02 26.48 11.97
CA LEU A 183 -14.71 27.22 13.02
C LEU A 183 -14.53 28.73 12.84
N ALA A 184 -13.31 29.20 12.58
CA ALA A 184 -13.02 30.61 12.39
C ALA A 184 -13.80 31.18 11.18
N ILE A 185 -13.75 30.48 10.04
CA ILE A 185 -14.46 30.89 8.83
C ILE A 185 -15.98 30.77 9.03
N GLY A 186 -16.46 29.72 9.69
CA GLY A 186 -17.88 29.53 9.99
C GLY A 186 -18.45 30.61 10.89
N LEU A 187 -17.72 31.00 11.94
CA LEU A 187 -18.10 32.11 12.82
C LEU A 187 -18.07 33.45 12.08
N LEU A 188 -17.02 33.70 11.28
CA LEU A 188 -16.92 34.91 10.48
C LEU A 188 -18.10 35.03 9.51
N ALA A 189 -18.44 33.96 8.80
CA ALA A 189 -19.58 33.94 7.89
C ALA A 189 -20.91 34.15 8.63
N TRP A 190 -21.09 33.52 9.79
CA TRP A 190 -22.30 33.69 10.59
C TRP A 190 -22.47 35.14 11.05
N TYR A 191 -21.47 35.71 11.72
CA TYR A 191 -21.58 37.07 12.26
C TYR A 191 -21.59 38.15 11.17
N ALA A 192 -20.91 37.94 10.04
CA ALA A 192 -20.96 38.86 8.90
C ALA A 192 -22.35 38.90 8.24
N GLY A 193 -23.05 37.77 8.13
CA GLY A 193 -24.37 37.69 7.49
C GLY A 193 -25.54 38.01 8.43
N ASN A 194 -25.42 37.65 9.71
CA ASN A 194 -26.55 37.60 10.64
C ASN A 194 -26.37 38.44 11.92
N GLY A 195 -25.17 38.99 12.16
CA GLY A 195 -24.87 39.74 13.38
C GLY A 195 -25.13 38.92 14.64
N THR A 196 -25.67 39.55 15.68
CA THR A 196 -26.00 38.91 16.96
C THR A 196 -27.42 38.34 17.03
N GLY A 197 -28.22 38.46 15.97
CA GLY A 197 -29.63 38.04 15.95
C GLY A 197 -29.86 36.66 15.31
N ASN A 198 -31.14 36.34 15.08
CA ASN A 198 -31.55 35.10 14.39
C ASN A 198 -31.25 35.11 12.88
N GLY A 199 -30.74 36.22 12.36
CA GLY A 199 -30.21 36.31 11.00
C GLY A 199 -31.20 36.74 9.93
N ASN A 200 -30.66 37.21 8.81
CA ASN A 200 -31.41 37.58 7.61
C ASN A 200 -31.07 36.55 6.51
N PRO A 201 -32.05 35.91 5.85
CA PRO A 201 -31.80 34.91 4.82
C PRO A 201 -30.90 35.42 3.69
N TYR A 202 -31.03 36.68 3.30
CA TYR A 202 -30.21 37.28 2.25
C TYR A 202 -28.77 37.53 2.72
N GLY A 203 -28.60 38.02 3.96
CA GLY A 203 -27.27 38.26 4.55
C GLY A 203 -26.51 36.96 4.75
N ALA A 204 -27.17 35.93 5.27
CA ALA A 204 -26.63 34.58 5.41
C ALA A 204 -26.22 33.99 4.06
N ALA A 205 -27.08 34.10 3.03
CA ALA A 205 -26.80 33.57 1.70
C ALA A 205 -25.57 34.22 1.05
N VAL A 206 -25.44 35.55 1.15
CA VAL A 206 -24.28 36.28 0.63
C VAL A 206 -23.01 35.90 1.38
N ALA A 207 -23.04 35.89 2.72
CA ALA A 207 -21.86 35.55 3.52
C ALA A 207 -21.37 34.11 3.27
N VAL A 208 -22.29 33.15 3.18
CA VAL A 208 -21.97 31.76 2.82
C VAL A 208 -21.46 31.67 1.39
N GLY A 209 -22.10 32.34 0.44
CA GLY A 209 -21.71 32.34 -0.97
C GLY A 209 -20.29 32.87 -1.20
N VAL A 210 -19.87 33.90 -0.46
CA VAL A 210 -18.49 34.40 -0.53
C VAL A 210 -17.51 33.40 0.10
N CYS A 211 -17.85 32.80 1.25
CA CYS A 211 -16.95 31.88 1.94
C CYS A 211 -16.83 30.50 1.27
N ILE A 212 -17.86 30.04 0.57
CA ILE A 212 -17.87 28.69 -0.04
C ILE A 212 -16.93 28.58 -1.24
N ILE A 213 -16.74 29.66 -2.01
CA ILE A 213 -15.87 29.69 -3.20
C ILE A 213 -14.42 29.30 -2.85
N PRO A 214 -13.73 29.98 -1.91
CA PRO A 214 -12.37 29.58 -1.53
C PRO A 214 -12.33 28.22 -0.85
N LEU A 215 -13.35 27.84 -0.07
CA LEU A 215 -13.41 26.51 0.57
C LEU A 215 -13.49 25.38 -0.46
N LEU A 216 -14.31 25.54 -1.50
CA LEU A 216 -14.42 24.57 -2.59
C LEU A 216 -13.14 24.52 -3.42
N PHE A 217 -12.51 25.67 -3.69
CA PHE A 217 -11.22 25.71 -4.36
C PHE A 217 -10.17 24.89 -3.60
N VAL A 218 -10.01 25.13 -2.30
CA VAL A 218 -9.08 24.37 -1.46
C VAL A 218 -9.45 22.88 -1.42
N ARG A 219 -10.75 22.53 -1.39
CA ARG A 219 -11.19 21.14 -1.40
C ARG A 219 -10.83 20.40 -2.69
N ILE A 220 -10.89 21.06 -3.85
CA ILE A 220 -10.67 20.44 -5.16
C ILE A 220 -9.17 20.33 -5.48
N PHE A 221 -8.39 21.35 -5.11
CA PHE A 221 -6.99 21.46 -5.55
C PHE A 221 -5.95 21.11 -4.49
N ALA A 222 -6.36 20.82 -3.24
CA ALA A 222 -5.40 20.44 -2.22
C ALA A 222 -4.80 19.04 -2.46
N PRO A 223 -3.54 18.83 -2.05
CA PRO A 223 -2.91 17.50 -2.09
C PRO A 223 -3.71 16.47 -1.29
N GLU A 224 -3.76 15.24 -1.78
CA GLU A 224 -4.53 14.12 -1.19
C GLU A 224 -4.19 13.90 0.29
N ARG A 225 -2.93 14.13 0.68
CA ARG A 225 -2.44 14.02 2.07
C ARG A 225 -3.20 14.91 3.06
N PHE A 226 -3.75 16.05 2.63
CA PHE A 226 -4.49 16.98 3.50
C PHE A 226 -6.01 16.87 3.35
N LEU A 227 -6.50 15.92 2.54
CA LEU A 227 -7.91 15.81 2.18
C LEU A 227 -8.81 15.65 3.43
N ALA A 228 -8.41 14.82 4.38
CA ALA A 228 -9.17 14.60 5.62
C ALA A 228 -9.37 15.91 6.43
N GLY A 229 -8.30 16.71 6.58
CA GLY A 229 -8.37 18.02 7.24
C GLY A 229 -9.25 19.01 6.51
N ASN A 230 -9.16 19.06 5.17
CA ASN A 230 -9.97 19.95 4.34
C ASN A 230 -11.47 19.60 4.35
N ILE A 231 -11.79 18.30 4.31
CA ILE A 231 -13.17 17.83 4.44
C ILE A 231 -13.74 18.27 5.80
N LEU A 232 -12.98 18.12 6.88
CA LEU A 232 -13.42 18.58 8.19
C LEU A 232 -13.55 20.10 8.30
N CYS A 233 -12.67 20.87 7.66
CA CYS A 233 -12.79 22.32 7.57
C CYS A 233 -14.12 22.72 6.93
N CYS A 234 -14.41 22.20 5.73
CA CYS A 234 -15.65 22.47 5.00
C CYS A 234 -16.88 22.01 5.78
N THR A 235 -16.82 20.82 6.37
CA THR A 235 -17.92 20.26 7.17
C THR A 235 -18.18 21.10 8.40
N THR A 236 -17.13 21.54 9.09
CA THR A 236 -17.26 22.36 10.30
C THR A 236 -17.83 23.74 9.99
N PHE A 237 -17.37 24.37 8.90
CA PHE A 237 -18.00 25.59 8.37
C PHE A 237 -19.51 25.41 8.16
N ALA A 238 -19.91 24.37 7.42
CA ALA A 238 -21.31 24.11 7.11
C ALA A 238 -22.15 23.84 8.37
N LEU A 239 -21.60 23.15 9.36
CA LEU A 239 -22.31 22.84 10.59
C LEU A 239 -22.45 24.05 11.52
N VAL A 240 -21.43 24.92 11.62
CA VAL A 240 -21.54 26.15 12.41
C VAL A 240 -22.66 27.02 11.84
N VAL A 241 -22.67 27.27 10.53
CA VAL A 241 -23.70 28.09 9.90
C VAL A 241 -25.07 27.39 9.94
N GLY A 242 -25.11 26.10 9.59
CA GLY A 242 -26.34 25.32 9.50
C GLY A 242 -27.06 25.15 10.85
N TYR A 243 -26.35 24.77 11.91
CA TYR A 243 -26.97 24.66 13.24
C TYR A 243 -27.39 26.02 13.77
N SER A 244 -26.59 27.07 13.57
CA SER A 244 -26.95 28.42 14.01
C SER A 244 -28.22 28.93 13.31
N TRP A 245 -28.41 28.56 12.03
CA TRP A 245 -29.63 28.89 11.29
C TRP A 245 -30.84 28.10 11.81
N ILE A 246 -30.69 26.78 11.96
CA ILE A 246 -31.77 25.88 12.40
C ILE A 246 -32.24 26.26 13.81
N ASP A 247 -31.33 26.48 14.75
CA ASP A 247 -31.67 26.82 16.14
C ASP A 247 -32.33 28.21 16.25
N GLY A 248 -32.10 29.11 15.30
CA GLY A 248 -32.77 30.42 15.23
C GLY A 248 -34.17 30.41 14.60
N HIS A 249 -34.53 29.36 13.84
CA HIS A 249 -35.75 29.33 13.01
C HIS A 249 -36.66 28.12 13.26
N ALA A 250 -36.17 27.05 13.89
CA ALA A 250 -36.92 25.85 14.16
C ALA A 250 -36.84 25.47 15.64
N VAL A 251 -37.99 25.09 16.21
CA VAL A 251 -38.03 24.56 17.58
C VAL A 251 -37.37 23.18 17.59
N GLN A 252 -36.23 23.07 18.26
CA GLN A 252 -35.49 21.81 18.42
C GLN A 252 -35.61 21.32 19.86
N PHE A 253 -35.72 20.00 20.05
CA PHE A 253 -35.73 19.39 21.39
C PHE A 253 -34.44 19.64 22.17
N ALA A 254 -33.33 19.88 21.48
CA ALA A 254 -32.09 20.29 22.11
C ALA A 254 -31.27 21.17 21.14
N SER A 255 -31.09 22.43 21.52
CA SER A 255 -30.40 23.47 20.75
C SER A 255 -28.94 23.63 21.21
N PRO A 256 -27.95 23.34 20.36
CA PRO A 256 -26.56 23.75 20.56
C PRO A 256 -26.37 25.26 20.81
N GLY A 257 -27.29 26.07 20.28
CA GLY A 257 -27.33 27.53 20.37
C GLY A 257 -26.96 28.19 19.03
N ILE A 258 -26.51 29.45 19.07
CA ILE A 258 -26.30 30.27 17.88
C ILE A 258 -24.87 30.82 17.85
N GLY A 259 -24.18 30.68 16.72
CA GLY A 259 -22.84 31.23 16.48
C GLY A 259 -21.78 30.61 17.38
N TRP A 260 -21.24 31.41 18.30
CA TRP A 260 -20.13 31.02 19.20
C TRP A 260 -20.40 29.73 19.99
N SER A 261 -21.62 29.55 20.51
CA SER A 261 -21.95 28.37 21.32
C SER A 261 -21.84 27.08 20.50
N VAL A 262 -22.25 27.11 19.23
CA VAL A 262 -22.10 25.98 18.30
C VAL A 262 -20.64 25.70 18.02
N ALA A 263 -19.85 26.75 17.78
CA ALA A 263 -18.44 26.61 17.41
C ALA A 263 -17.57 26.02 18.54
N TRP A 264 -17.71 26.51 19.77
CA TRP A 264 -16.97 25.97 20.92
C TRP A 264 -17.40 24.52 21.22
N LYS A 265 -18.71 24.23 21.22
CA LYS A 265 -19.20 22.84 21.41
C LYS A 265 -18.65 21.89 20.36
N ARG A 266 -18.58 22.35 19.10
CA ARG A 266 -17.97 21.60 18.01
C ARG A 266 -16.49 21.33 18.23
N TRP A 267 -15.72 22.34 18.66
CA TRP A 267 -14.31 22.15 19.03
C TRP A 267 -14.16 21.11 20.13
N ALA A 268 -14.95 21.23 21.20
CA ALA A 268 -14.92 20.32 22.33
C ALA A 268 -15.20 18.87 21.92
N LEU A 269 -16.22 18.61 21.08
CA LEU A 269 -16.54 17.26 20.58
C LEU A 269 -15.41 16.66 19.74
N VAL A 270 -14.75 17.47 18.92
CA VAL A 270 -13.58 17.07 18.14
C VAL A 270 -12.42 16.67 19.04
N VAL A 271 -12.14 17.47 20.08
CA VAL A 271 -11.09 17.18 21.08
C VAL A 271 -11.43 15.92 21.89
N VAL A 272 -12.69 15.74 22.30
CA VAL A 272 -13.14 14.54 23.01
C VAL A 272 -13.01 13.29 22.15
N GLY A 273 -13.41 13.35 20.87
CA GLY A 273 -13.25 12.23 19.93
C GLY A 273 -11.77 11.90 19.69
N ALA A 274 -10.92 12.92 19.53
CA ALA A 274 -9.48 12.74 19.41
C ALA A 274 -8.85 12.15 20.69
N ALA A 275 -9.30 12.57 21.87
CA ALA A 275 -8.83 12.01 23.14
C ALA A 275 -9.23 10.54 23.31
N ALA A 276 -10.48 10.17 22.96
CA ALA A 276 -10.96 8.80 23.07
C ALA A 276 -10.18 7.84 22.15
N SER A 277 -9.91 8.26 20.92
CA SER A 277 -9.10 7.50 19.96
C SER A 277 -7.60 7.46 20.35
N PHE A 278 -7.08 8.51 20.98
CA PHE A 278 -5.73 8.53 21.54
C PHE A 278 -5.57 7.52 22.70
N ILE A 279 -6.55 7.43 23.60
CA ILE A 279 -6.56 6.44 24.69
C ILE A 279 -6.47 5.02 24.11
N LEU A 280 -7.23 4.70 23.06
CA LEU A 280 -7.16 3.38 22.43
C LEU A 280 -5.87 3.11 21.65
N MET A 281 -5.16 4.16 21.24
CA MET A 281 -3.84 4.04 20.63
C MET A 281 -2.79 3.57 21.62
N MET A 282 -2.90 3.96 22.91
CA MET A 282 -1.94 3.57 23.95
C MET A 282 -1.97 2.07 24.23
N PHE A 283 -3.12 1.41 24.04
CA PHE A 283 -3.20 -0.05 24.05
C PHE A 283 -2.50 -0.59 22.80
N PRO A 284 -1.70 -1.67 22.92
CA PRO A 284 -0.39 -1.83 22.28
C PRO A 284 -0.27 -1.12 20.91
N PRO A 285 0.50 -0.01 20.82
CA PRO A 285 0.64 0.75 19.58
C PRO A 285 1.40 -0.08 18.55
N LYS A 286 0.96 0.01 17.29
CA LYS A 286 1.71 -0.53 16.15
C LYS A 286 2.55 0.61 15.56
N SER A 287 3.87 0.46 15.70
CA SER A 287 4.82 1.44 15.19
C SER A 287 4.87 1.40 13.66
N GLY A 288 4.72 2.55 13.03
CA GLY A 288 4.84 2.69 11.58
C GLY A 288 6.27 2.42 11.12
N ARG A 289 7.27 2.78 11.93
CA ARG A 289 8.69 2.50 11.63
C ARG A 289 9.01 1.02 11.56
N LYS A 290 8.45 0.23 12.48
CA LYS A 290 8.59 -1.23 12.45
C LYS A 290 7.92 -1.80 11.19
N ALA A 291 6.76 -1.27 10.83
CA ALA A 291 6.05 -1.68 9.62
C ALA A 291 6.87 -1.37 8.35
N VAL A 292 7.43 -0.15 8.22
CA VAL A 292 8.32 0.23 7.10
C VAL A 292 9.48 -0.75 6.96
N ARG A 293 10.15 -1.09 8.06
CA ARG A 293 11.26 -2.05 8.05
C ARG A 293 10.82 -3.45 7.61
N GLN A 294 9.70 -3.94 8.14
CA GLN A 294 9.18 -5.27 7.83
C GLN A 294 8.64 -5.37 6.39
N ARG A 295 8.00 -4.33 5.86
CA ARG A 295 7.56 -4.28 4.46
C ARG A 295 8.73 -4.23 3.49
N ASN A 296 9.76 -3.41 3.78
CA ASN A 296 11.00 -3.46 2.99
C ASN A 296 11.64 -4.85 3.01
N ALA A 297 11.67 -5.53 4.17
CA ALA A 297 12.17 -6.90 4.26
C ALA A 297 11.39 -7.87 3.37
N ALA A 298 10.06 -7.79 3.40
CA ALA A 298 9.18 -8.62 2.59
C ALA A 298 9.39 -8.35 1.09
N SER A 299 9.43 -7.08 0.69
CA SER A 299 9.57 -6.73 -0.72
C SER A 299 10.94 -7.11 -1.29
N ILE A 300 12.03 -6.98 -0.52
CA ILE A 300 13.36 -7.49 -0.90
C ILE A 300 13.36 -9.01 -1.08
N ALA A 301 12.61 -9.75 -0.26
CA ALA A 301 12.45 -11.20 -0.46
C ALA A 301 11.67 -11.52 -1.74
N SER A 302 10.60 -10.77 -2.02
CA SER A 302 9.80 -10.92 -3.24
C SER A 302 10.59 -10.53 -4.52
N LEU A 303 11.48 -9.55 -4.45
CA LEU A 303 12.44 -9.23 -5.51
C LEU A 303 13.41 -10.38 -5.75
N GLY A 304 13.95 -10.96 -4.67
CA GLY A 304 14.80 -12.15 -4.74
C GLY A 304 14.09 -13.34 -5.39
N GLU A 305 12.83 -13.58 -5.03
CA GLU A 305 12.03 -14.64 -5.67
C GLU A 305 11.77 -14.36 -7.15
N THR A 306 11.49 -13.12 -7.51
CA THR A 306 11.29 -12.71 -8.91
C THR A 306 12.58 -12.87 -9.72
N TYR A 307 13.73 -12.52 -9.14
CA TYR A 307 15.04 -12.81 -9.73
C TYR A 307 15.25 -14.32 -9.90
N ALA A 308 14.99 -15.12 -8.87
CA ALA A 308 15.15 -16.57 -8.92
C ALA A 308 14.29 -17.20 -10.03
N SER A 309 13.03 -16.76 -10.17
CA SER A 309 12.15 -17.25 -11.23
C SER A 309 12.66 -16.87 -12.61
N LEU A 310 13.17 -15.65 -12.79
CA LEU A 310 13.74 -15.21 -14.08
C LEU A 310 15.00 -16.00 -14.43
N ILE A 311 15.93 -16.17 -13.49
CA ILE A 311 17.13 -16.97 -13.71
C ILE A 311 16.78 -18.43 -13.98
N ALA A 312 15.79 -19.01 -13.28
CA ALA A 312 15.33 -20.37 -13.55
C ALA A 312 14.77 -20.52 -14.97
N THR A 313 13.96 -19.56 -15.42
CA THR A 313 13.50 -19.53 -16.82
C THR A 313 14.64 -19.32 -17.82
N TRP A 314 15.70 -18.62 -17.41
CA TRP A 314 16.87 -18.40 -18.25
C TRP A 314 17.75 -19.65 -18.40
N ILE A 315 17.77 -20.52 -17.39
CA ILE A 315 18.51 -21.78 -17.37
C ILE A 315 17.72 -22.91 -18.04
N ALA A 316 16.38 -22.84 -18.04
CA ALA A 316 15.51 -23.87 -18.59
C ALA A 316 15.77 -24.13 -20.08
N LYS A 317 15.71 -25.40 -20.50
CA LYS A 317 15.90 -25.80 -21.90
C LYS A 317 14.63 -25.56 -22.74
N PRO A 318 14.75 -25.39 -24.07
CA PRO A 318 13.59 -25.32 -24.95
C PRO A 318 12.74 -26.60 -24.82
N GLY A 319 11.51 -26.48 -24.29
CA GLY A 319 10.60 -27.61 -24.05
C GLY A 319 10.29 -27.88 -22.58
N ASP A 320 11.10 -27.38 -21.64
CA ASP A 320 10.70 -27.29 -20.23
C ASP A 320 9.67 -26.17 -20.09
N THR A 321 8.53 -26.44 -19.45
CA THR A 321 7.49 -25.44 -19.25
C THR A 321 8.05 -24.25 -18.47
N PRO A 322 8.13 -23.03 -19.03
CA PRO A 322 8.58 -21.88 -18.29
C PRO A 322 7.60 -21.62 -17.14
N VAL A 323 8.15 -21.45 -15.94
CA VAL A 323 7.44 -21.48 -14.65
C VAL A 323 6.52 -20.26 -14.43
N SER A 324 6.43 -19.32 -15.37
CA SER A 324 5.43 -18.24 -15.31
C SER A 324 5.11 -17.71 -16.70
N SER A 325 3.83 -17.50 -17.01
CA SER A 325 3.43 -16.77 -18.21
C SER A 325 4.03 -15.36 -18.16
N ALA A 326 4.38 -14.77 -19.31
CA ALA A 326 4.80 -13.36 -19.38
C ALA A 326 3.77 -12.41 -18.73
N ARG A 327 2.50 -12.82 -18.72
CA ARG A 327 1.40 -12.16 -18.02
C ARG A 327 1.58 -12.18 -16.50
N ASP A 328 1.96 -13.31 -15.93
CA ASP A 328 2.14 -13.51 -14.49
C ASP A 328 3.38 -12.78 -13.97
N PHE A 329 4.44 -12.75 -14.79
CA PHE A 329 5.61 -11.95 -14.48
C PHE A 329 5.29 -10.45 -14.44
N ARG A 330 4.54 -9.95 -15.45
CA ARG A 330 4.12 -8.56 -15.50
C ARG A 330 3.25 -8.16 -14.30
N THR A 331 2.36 -9.04 -13.85
CA THR A 331 1.48 -8.75 -12.70
C THR A 331 2.26 -8.70 -11.40
N ARG A 332 3.24 -9.61 -11.20
CA ARG A 332 4.15 -9.57 -10.06
C ARG A 332 4.95 -8.28 -9.99
N LEU A 333 5.50 -7.83 -11.13
CA LEU A 333 6.23 -6.57 -11.19
C LEU A 333 5.36 -5.35 -10.87
N MET A 334 4.12 -5.33 -11.39
CA MET A 334 3.17 -4.26 -11.08
C MET A 334 2.83 -4.24 -9.59
N ALA A 335 2.57 -5.41 -8.99
CA ALA A 335 2.31 -5.52 -7.56
C ALA A 335 3.49 -5.04 -6.71
N LEU A 336 4.73 -5.37 -7.09
CA LEU A 336 5.94 -4.88 -6.41
C LEU A 336 6.10 -3.35 -6.55
N ALA A 337 5.79 -2.79 -7.73
CA ALA A 337 5.83 -1.35 -7.94
C ALA A 337 4.79 -0.62 -7.08
N ASP A 338 3.57 -1.15 -6.99
CA ASP A 338 2.52 -0.63 -6.12
C ASP A 338 2.94 -0.72 -4.64
N GLU A 339 3.56 -1.83 -4.22
CA GLU A 339 4.12 -1.98 -2.87
C GLU A 339 5.21 -0.93 -2.57
N MET A 340 6.09 -0.63 -3.54
CA MET A 340 7.12 0.42 -3.37
C MET A 340 6.51 1.80 -3.13
N HIS A 341 5.44 2.14 -3.86
CA HIS A 341 4.70 3.38 -3.63
C HIS A 341 4.09 3.41 -2.23
N ALA A 342 3.45 2.32 -1.79
CA ALA A 342 2.89 2.23 -0.44
C ALA A 342 3.96 2.36 0.66
N ILE A 343 5.13 1.72 0.50
CA ILE A 343 6.24 1.85 1.47
C ILE A 343 6.78 3.29 1.49
N ARG A 344 6.84 3.98 0.35
CA ARG A 344 7.28 5.37 0.28
C ARG A 344 6.36 6.29 1.09
N ASP A 345 5.05 6.16 0.92
CA ASP A 345 4.07 6.97 1.66
C ASP A 345 4.12 6.64 3.17
N LEU A 346 4.18 5.36 3.54
CA LEU A 346 4.38 4.94 4.93
C LEU A 346 5.67 5.48 5.54
N THR A 347 6.76 5.58 4.76
CA THR A 347 8.04 6.12 5.21
C THR A 347 7.94 7.60 5.52
N GLU A 348 7.14 8.35 4.76
CA GLU A 348 6.86 9.76 5.04
C GLU A 348 6.01 9.93 6.31
N LEU A 349 4.96 9.13 6.45
CA LEU A 349 4.09 9.13 7.63
C LEU A 349 4.87 8.76 8.90
N ALA A 350 5.74 7.75 8.84
CA ALA A 350 6.56 7.26 9.96
C ALA A 350 7.52 8.30 10.57
N LYS A 351 7.79 9.41 9.86
CA LYS A 351 8.55 10.55 10.39
C LYS A 351 7.82 11.22 11.57
N TRP A 352 6.49 11.19 11.56
CA TRP A 352 5.64 11.84 12.57
C TRP A 352 5.58 11.12 13.93
N GLU A 353 6.05 9.88 14.02
CA GLU A 353 6.01 9.10 15.28
C GLU A 353 6.88 9.70 16.41
N GLY A 354 7.71 10.72 16.12
CA GLY A 354 8.65 11.32 17.07
C GLY A 354 9.77 10.35 17.44
N SER A 355 10.94 10.81 17.91
CA SER A 355 11.99 9.87 18.35
C SER A 355 12.38 10.06 19.80
N ILE A 356 11.96 9.09 20.62
CA ILE A 356 12.29 9.02 22.05
C ILE A 356 13.69 8.41 22.26
N ARG A 357 14.13 7.48 21.41
CA ARG A 357 15.36 6.69 21.60
C ARG A 357 16.55 7.15 20.72
N GLY A 358 16.31 7.97 19.69
CA GLY A 358 17.36 8.48 18.79
C GLY A 358 16.91 8.66 17.34
N LYS A 359 17.54 9.56 16.59
CA LYS A 359 17.09 9.94 15.24
C LYS A 359 16.83 8.72 14.35
N TRP A 360 15.61 8.59 13.83
CA TRP A 360 15.24 7.51 12.92
C TRP A 360 15.81 7.79 11.51
N PRO A 361 16.47 6.81 10.86
CA PRO A 361 17.15 6.99 9.57
C PRO A 361 16.15 7.00 8.38
N ALA A 362 15.31 8.03 8.31
CA ALA A 362 14.27 8.16 7.30
C ALA A 362 14.82 8.31 5.87
N VAL A 363 16.00 8.94 5.72
CA VAL A 363 16.64 9.18 4.42
C VAL A 363 17.16 7.86 3.85
N GLU A 364 17.67 7.00 4.72
CA GLU A 364 18.20 5.69 4.38
C GLU A 364 17.09 4.73 3.96
N TYR A 365 15.93 4.74 4.64
CA TYR A 365 14.77 3.96 4.20
C TYR A 365 14.19 4.48 2.89
N ALA A 366 14.10 5.80 2.68
CA ALA A 366 13.66 6.36 1.40
C ALA A 366 14.60 5.93 0.26
N ARG A 367 15.91 5.98 0.50
CA ARG A 367 16.90 5.50 -0.46
C ARG A 367 16.78 4.00 -0.73
N LEU A 368 16.46 3.20 0.29
CA LEU A 368 16.26 1.76 0.14
C LEU A 368 15.07 1.45 -0.78
N VAL A 369 14.01 2.28 -0.74
CA VAL A 369 12.89 2.19 -1.67
C VAL A 369 13.32 2.59 -3.08
N ASP A 370 14.06 3.70 -3.24
CA ASP A 370 14.56 4.12 -4.56
C ASP A 370 15.41 3.03 -5.23
N VAL A 371 16.30 2.38 -4.46
CA VAL A 371 17.11 1.24 -4.92
C VAL A 371 16.24 0.05 -5.33
N GLN A 372 15.19 -0.27 -4.58
CA GLN A 372 14.27 -1.35 -4.95
C GLN A 372 13.49 -1.04 -6.23
N VAL A 373 13.09 0.22 -6.45
CA VAL A 373 12.46 0.65 -7.71
C VAL A 373 13.41 0.47 -8.90
N ASP A 374 14.69 0.85 -8.74
CA ASP A 374 15.71 0.61 -9.77
C ASP A 374 15.92 -0.89 -10.04
N MET A 375 15.86 -1.73 -9.00
CA MET A 375 15.91 -3.19 -9.12
C MET A 375 14.69 -3.73 -9.88
N ILE A 376 13.48 -3.23 -9.62
CA ILE A 376 12.26 -3.60 -10.36
C ILE A 376 12.43 -3.28 -11.84
N ALA A 377 12.94 -2.09 -12.18
CA ALA A 377 13.20 -1.70 -13.56
C ALA A 377 14.21 -2.64 -14.24
N SER A 378 15.29 -2.99 -13.54
CA SER A 378 16.30 -3.93 -14.02
C SER A 378 15.73 -5.34 -14.24
N LEU A 379 14.91 -5.85 -13.30
CA LEU A 379 14.24 -7.14 -13.44
C LEU A 379 13.20 -7.13 -14.58
N ALA A 380 12.49 -6.02 -14.78
CA ALA A 380 11.56 -5.87 -15.88
C ALA A 380 12.26 -5.90 -17.25
N GLN A 381 13.40 -5.24 -17.37
CA GLN A 381 14.24 -5.31 -18.58
C GLN A 381 14.74 -6.74 -18.82
N LEU A 382 15.19 -7.43 -17.76
CA LEU A 382 15.62 -8.83 -17.86
C LEU A 382 14.48 -9.74 -18.33
N GLY A 383 13.30 -9.66 -17.71
CA GLY A 383 12.15 -10.45 -18.12
C GLY A 383 11.68 -10.14 -19.55
N SER A 384 11.73 -8.88 -19.97
CA SER A 384 11.43 -8.49 -21.35
C SER A 384 12.40 -9.12 -22.36
N SER A 385 13.70 -9.13 -22.03
CA SER A 385 14.71 -9.74 -22.88
C SER A 385 14.50 -11.25 -23.05
N LEU A 386 14.10 -11.95 -21.98
CA LEU A 386 13.86 -13.39 -21.99
C LEU A 386 12.67 -13.79 -22.85
N VAL A 387 11.59 -12.99 -22.86
CA VAL A 387 10.41 -13.25 -23.70
C VAL A 387 10.72 -13.17 -25.19
N HIS A 388 11.67 -12.32 -25.58
CA HIS A 388 12.03 -12.07 -26.99
C HIS A 388 13.26 -12.87 -27.44
N LEU A 389 13.91 -13.60 -26.53
CA LEU A 389 15.07 -14.40 -26.85
C LEU A 389 14.63 -15.63 -27.65
N GLN A 390 14.97 -15.68 -28.94
CA GLN A 390 14.70 -16.84 -29.80
C GLN A 390 15.58 -18.03 -29.38
N ASN A 391 15.07 -19.26 -29.54
CA ASN A 391 15.70 -20.52 -29.09
C ASN A 391 17.17 -20.70 -29.53
N GLU A 392 17.57 -20.11 -30.66
CA GLU A 392 18.93 -20.19 -31.23
C GLU A 392 20.00 -19.50 -30.36
N TRP A 393 19.61 -18.52 -29.54
CA TRP A 393 20.55 -17.74 -28.71
C TRP A 393 20.76 -18.28 -27.30
N THR A 394 20.05 -19.37 -26.95
CA THR A 394 20.18 -20.07 -25.65
C THR A 394 21.59 -20.61 -25.41
N THR A 395 22.32 -20.98 -26.46
CA THR A 395 23.70 -21.46 -26.34
C THR A 395 24.67 -20.35 -25.91
N PHE A 396 24.48 -19.14 -26.44
CA PHE A 396 25.27 -17.95 -26.06
C PHE A 396 24.94 -17.50 -24.62
N VAL A 397 23.67 -17.60 -24.24
CA VAL A 397 23.22 -17.41 -22.85
C VAL A 397 23.95 -18.34 -21.88
N HIS A 398 23.98 -19.65 -22.16
CA HIS A 398 24.64 -20.62 -21.27
C HIS A 398 26.16 -20.44 -21.22
N SER A 399 26.75 -19.80 -22.23
CA SER A 399 28.16 -19.40 -22.22
C SER A 399 28.42 -18.14 -21.38
N SER A 400 27.37 -17.37 -21.06
CA SER A 400 27.49 -16.22 -20.18
C SER A 400 27.74 -16.64 -18.74
N LYS A 401 28.82 -16.08 -18.18
CA LYS A 401 29.25 -16.35 -16.80
C LYS A 401 28.31 -15.77 -15.74
N VAL A 402 27.31 -14.98 -16.14
CA VAL A 402 26.19 -14.54 -15.28
C VAL A 402 25.35 -15.72 -14.79
N LEU A 403 25.30 -16.82 -15.56
CA LEU A 403 24.61 -18.05 -15.18
C LEU A 403 25.47 -18.99 -14.33
N ASN A 404 26.62 -18.55 -13.82
CA ASN A 404 27.43 -19.37 -12.93
C ASN A 404 26.64 -19.68 -11.63
N PRO A 405 26.44 -20.96 -11.27
CA PRO A 405 25.68 -21.34 -10.08
C PRO A 405 26.19 -20.69 -8.79
N ASN A 406 27.51 -20.55 -8.63
CA ASN A 406 28.10 -19.92 -7.45
C ASN A 406 27.75 -18.43 -7.36
N PHE A 407 27.71 -17.75 -8.50
CA PHE A 407 27.35 -16.34 -8.56
C PHE A 407 25.85 -16.14 -8.27
N ILE A 408 24.98 -16.98 -8.84
CA ILE A 408 23.54 -16.95 -8.56
C ILE A 408 23.28 -17.16 -7.06
N SER A 409 24.00 -18.11 -6.44
CA SER A 409 23.94 -18.33 -4.99
C SER A 409 24.36 -17.10 -4.19
N ASP A 410 25.43 -16.39 -4.60
CA ASP A 410 25.86 -15.15 -3.93
C ASP A 410 24.79 -14.05 -4.01
N VAL A 411 24.15 -13.87 -5.17
CA VAL A 411 23.05 -12.90 -5.34
C VAL A 411 21.85 -13.27 -4.46
N MET A 412 21.48 -14.55 -4.42
CA MET A 412 20.38 -15.03 -3.58
C MET A 412 20.66 -14.94 -2.08
N ALA A 413 21.89 -15.20 -1.69
CA ALA A 413 22.34 -14.99 -0.31
C ALA A 413 22.22 -13.51 0.08
N ALA A 414 22.58 -12.57 -0.81
CA ALA A 414 22.45 -11.14 -0.54
C ALA A 414 21.00 -10.70 -0.29
N PHE A 415 20.06 -11.07 -1.18
CA PHE A 415 18.63 -10.78 -0.97
C PHE A 415 18.11 -11.36 0.36
N THR A 416 18.48 -12.62 0.64
CA THR A 416 18.04 -13.32 1.85
C THR A 416 18.60 -12.66 3.12
N LEU A 417 19.90 -12.37 3.15
CA LEU A 417 20.57 -11.79 4.33
C LEU A 417 20.07 -10.38 4.62
N ILE A 418 19.90 -9.54 3.59
CA ILE A 418 19.38 -8.18 3.75
C ILE A 418 17.92 -8.22 4.23
N SER A 419 17.09 -9.08 3.62
CA SER A 419 15.70 -9.27 4.04
C SER A 419 15.61 -9.74 5.50
N GLN A 420 16.42 -10.73 5.89
CA GLN A 420 16.42 -11.22 7.27
C GLN A 420 16.93 -10.19 8.27
N ALA A 421 18.02 -9.48 7.97
CA ALA A 421 18.54 -8.42 8.82
C ALA A 421 17.51 -7.31 9.08
N LEU A 422 16.73 -6.92 8.06
CA LEU A 422 15.62 -5.98 8.24
C LEU A 422 14.47 -6.61 9.05
N ARG A 423 14.16 -7.88 8.82
CA ARG A 423 13.08 -8.58 9.52
C ARG A 423 13.36 -8.75 11.01
N THR A 424 14.56 -9.19 11.37
CA THR A 424 15.01 -9.38 12.77
C THR A 424 15.42 -8.04 13.41
N GLY A 425 15.93 -7.11 12.61
CA GLY A 425 16.55 -5.86 13.08
C GLY A 425 17.95 -6.07 13.63
N GLU A 426 18.66 -7.12 13.16
CA GLU A 426 20.04 -7.42 13.53
C GLU A 426 21.03 -6.87 12.49
N PRO A 427 22.24 -6.49 12.92
CA PRO A 427 23.26 -5.94 12.03
C PRO A 427 23.74 -6.94 10.99
N LEU A 428 24.03 -6.43 9.80
CA LEU A 428 24.71 -7.20 8.77
C LEU A 428 26.18 -7.44 9.17
N HIS A 429 26.67 -8.67 9.00
CA HIS A 429 28.07 -8.99 9.30
C HIS A 429 29.05 -8.25 8.36
N HIS A 430 30.14 -7.72 8.91
CA HIS A 430 31.17 -6.99 8.15
C HIS A 430 31.91 -7.82 7.09
N VAL A 431 31.80 -9.15 7.12
CA VAL A 431 32.51 -10.08 6.21
C VAL A 431 31.76 -10.25 4.87
N LEU A 432 30.55 -9.70 4.74
CA LEU A 432 29.78 -9.77 3.50
C LEU A 432 30.46 -8.98 2.38
N PRO A 433 30.54 -9.54 1.15
CA PRO A 433 31.14 -8.84 0.03
C PRO A 433 30.41 -7.53 -0.26
N HIS A 434 31.18 -6.45 -0.35
CA HIS A 434 30.65 -5.10 -0.60
C HIS A 434 30.11 -4.90 -2.02
N SER A 435 30.50 -5.75 -2.97
CA SER A 435 30.16 -5.64 -4.39
C SER A 435 29.86 -7.03 -4.95
N LEU A 436 28.63 -7.23 -5.44
CA LEU A 436 28.27 -8.44 -6.18
C LEU A 436 28.97 -8.47 -7.55
N LEU A 437 29.30 -7.32 -8.11
CA LEU A 437 30.07 -7.23 -9.35
C LEU A 437 31.50 -7.77 -9.16
N ASP A 438 32.13 -7.54 -8.01
CA ASP A 438 33.45 -8.10 -7.71
C ASP A 438 33.36 -9.63 -7.58
N ARG A 439 32.26 -10.14 -7.03
CA ARG A 439 31.98 -11.59 -6.98
C ARG A 439 31.78 -12.17 -8.37
N LEU A 440 31.09 -11.47 -9.27
CA LEU A 440 30.96 -11.87 -10.66
C LEU A 440 32.34 -12.02 -11.32
N PHE A 441 33.24 -11.04 -11.13
CA PHE A 441 34.62 -11.12 -11.66
C PHE A 441 35.48 -12.18 -10.96
N TYR A 442 35.29 -12.40 -9.66
CA TYR A 442 35.99 -13.45 -8.93
C TYR A 442 35.62 -14.85 -9.48
N HIS A 443 34.32 -15.11 -9.68
CA HIS A 443 33.86 -16.34 -10.32
C HIS A 443 34.19 -16.39 -11.82
N HIS A 444 34.40 -15.23 -12.45
CA HIS A 444 34.86 -15.12 -13.83
C HIS A 444 36.29 -15.64 -14.02
N GLY A 445 37.20 -15.34 -13.07
CA GLY A 445 38.61 -15.71 -13.14
C GLY A 445 38.94 -17.14 -12.69
N ARG A 446 38.01 -17.81 -12.00
CA ARG A 446 38.19 -19.17 -11.43
C ARG A 446 37.45 -20.27 -12.18
N ALA A 447 36.58 -19.91 -13.13
CA ALA A 447 35.92 -20.86 -14.01
C ALA A 447 36.89 -21.29 -15.12
N ASP A 448 37.78 -22.24 -14.83
CA ASP A 448 38.50 -23.01 -15.84
C ASP A 448 37.46 -23.80 -16.64
N ILE A 449 37.04 -23.24 -17.77
CA ILE A 449 36.33 -24.00 -18.79
C ILE A 449 37.39 -24.92 -19.42
N PRO A 450 37.24 -26.25 -19.41
CA PRO A 450 38.17 -27.12 -20.12
C PRO A 450 38.17 -26.70 -21.59
N ALA A 451 39.37 -26.35 -22.08
CA ALA A 451 39.64 -25.74 -23.39
C ALA A 451 39.11 -26.53 -24.61
N GLY A 452 38.47 -27.68 -24.41
CA GLY A 452 37.96 -28.56 -25.47
C GLY A 452 36.53 -28.32 -25.95
N ARG A 453 35.72 -27.41 -25.36
CA ARG A 453 34.33 -27.14 -25.83
C ARG A 453 34.12 -25.80 -26.53
N LEU A 454 35.15 -24.95 -26.60
CA LEU A 454 35.09 -23.65 -27.30
C LEU A 454 35.67 -23.70 -28.72
N ALA A 455 36.07 -24.87 -29.22
CA ALA A 455 36.60 -25.09 -30.57
C ALA A 455 35.54 -24.96 -31.70
N GLY A 456 34.40 -24.34 -31.41
CA GLY A 456 33.46 -23.83 -32.40
C GLY A 456 33.35 -22.33 -32.23
N GLU A 457 34.44 -21.61 -32.52
CA GLU A 457 34.47 -20.16 -32.60
C GLU A 457 33.35 -19.71 -33.56
N THR A 458 32.22 -19.28 -33.01
CA THR A 458 31.34 -18.35 -33.71
C THR A 458 32.06 -17.03 -33.63
N GLN A 459 32.91 -16.73 -34.63
CA GLN A 459 33.43 -15.37 -34.83
C GLN A 459 32.25 -14.40 -34.69
N LEU A 460 32.37 -13.44 -33.77
CA LEU A 460 31.41 -12.35 -33.61
C LEU A 460 31.46 -11.47 -34.86
N ASP A 461 30.73 -11.91 -35.89
CA ASP A 461 30.59 -11.17 -37.13
C ASP A 461 29.70 -9.93 -36.92
N LEU A 462 29.93 -8.88 -37.71
CA LEU A 462 29.22 -7.61 -37.57
C LEU A 462 27.70 -7.79 -37.80
N ASP A 463 27.34 -8.75 -38.65
CA ASP A 463 25.95 -9.11 -38.94
C ASP A 463 25.30 -9.87 -37.77
N THR A 464 26.07 -10.66 -37.03
CA THR A 464 25.64 -11.33 -35.79
C THR A 464 25.32 -10.32 -34.68
N ILE A 465 26.10 -9.24 -34.56
CA ILE A 465 25.88 -8.17 -33.56
C ILE A 465 24.63 -7.34 -33.89
N LYS A 466 24.35 -7.12 -35.18
CA LYS A 466 23.14 -6.39 -35.64
C LYS A 466 21.87 -7.22 -35.53
N SER A 467 21.99 -8.53 -35.26
CA SER A 467 20.83 -9.40 -35.16
C SER A 467 19.92 -9.01 -33.98
N PRO A 468 18.58 -9.08 -34.15
CA PRO A 468 17.64 -8.82 -33.06
C PRO A 468 17.87 -9.70 -31.83
N GLY A 469 18.21 -10.98 -32.04
CA GLY A 469 18.49 -11.93 -30.96
C GLY A 469 19.68 -11.54 -30.09
N TYR A 470 20.77 -11.08 -30.70
CA TYR A 470 21.93 -10.56 -29.97
C TYR A 470 21.59 -9.28 -29.18
N MET A 471 20.78 -8.38 -29.75
CA MET A 471 20.35 -7.17 -29.05
C MET A 471 19.52 -7.49 -27.79
N TYR A 472 18.62 -8.47 -27.85
CA TYR A 472 17.87 -8.93 -26.66
C TYR A 472 18.80 -9.62 -25.66
N HIS A 473 19.74 -10.45 -26.11
CA HIS A 473 20.74 -11.04 -25.22
C HIS A 473 21.57 -9.97 -24.49
N ALA A 474 22.09 -8.98 -25.22
CA ALA A 474 22.87 -7.89 -24.68
C ALA A 474 22.05 -7.03 -23.70
N SER A 475 20.78 -6.77 -24.00
CA SER A 475 19.91 -6.02 -23.08
C SER A 475 19.63 -6.78 -21.79
N GLY A 476 19.48 -8.11 -21.84
CA GLY A 476 19.39 -8.97 -20.66
C GLY A 476 20.67 -8.99 -19.82
N MET A 477 21.84 -9.04 -20.45
CA MET A 477 23.12 -8.92 -19.75
C MET A 477 23.28 -7.55 -19.08
N ILE A 478 22.97 -6.47 -19.80
CA ILE A 478 23.01 -5.10 -19.27
C ILE A 478 22.06 -4.97 -18.07
N ALA A 479 20.87 -5.56 -18.13
CA ALA A 479 19.91 -5.55 -17.04
C ALA A 479 20.48 -6.22 -15.77
N VAL A 480 21.19 -7.33 -15.91
CA VAL A 480 21.88 -7.96 -14.77
C VAL A 480 23.00 -7.07 -14.25
N TYR A 481 23.85 -6.50 -15.12
CA TYR A 481 24.88 -5.57 -14.67
C TYR A 481 24.30 -4.35 -13.94
N GLN A 482 23.19 -3.80 -14.42
CA GLN A 482 22.46 -2.72 -13.75
C GLN A 482 21.98 -3.17 -12.37
N LEU A 483 21.35 -4.34 -12.25
CA LEU A 483 20.93 -4.92 -10.97
C LEU A 483 22.09 -5.04 -9.96
N LEU A 484 23.28 -5.40 -10.43
CA LEU A 484 24.48 -5.56 -9.60
C LEU A 484 25.18 -4.24 -9.26
N THR A 485 25.00 -3.22 -10.09
CA THR A 485 25.64 -1.91 -9.95
C THR A 485 24.73 -0.84 -9.37
N VAL A 486 23.47 -1.17 -9.02
CA VAL A 486 22.55 -0.23 -8.38
C VAL A 486 23.25 0.38 -7.16
N ARG A 487 23.74 1.61 -7.34
CA ARG A 487 24.60 2.31 -6.38
C ARG A 487 23.73 2.87 -5.27
N GLY A 488 23.43 2.03 -4.29
CA GLY A 488 23.31 2.52 -2.93
C GLY A 488 24.69 2.99 -2.48
N SER A 489 24.97 4.30 -2.48
CA SER A 489 26.03 4.84 -1.60
C SER A 489 25.57 4.58 -0.17
N VAL A 490 25.80 3.38 0.32
CA VAL A 490 25.57 3.04 1.72
C VAL A 490 26.52 3.95 2.48
N SER A 491 25.99 5.07 2.98
CA SER A 491 26.69 5.92 3.93
C SER A 491 27.16 5.02 5.06
N LYS A 492 28.35 5.27 5.59
CA LYS A 492 28.97 4.53 6.71
C LYS A 492 28.06 4.39 7.96
N SER A 493 26.87 4.98 7.97
CA SER A 493 25.86 4.87 9.02
C SER A 493 25.13 3.52 9.10
N TRP A 494 25.14 2.66 8.08
CA TRP A 494 24.57 1.30 8.20
C TRP A 494 25.41 0.38 9.08
N TYR A 495 26.66 0.74 9.37
CA TYR A 495 27.55 -0.07 10.23
C TYR A 495 27.26 0.06 11.73
N CYS A 496 26.20 0.76 12.12
CA CYS A 496 25.76 0.89 13.52
C CYS A 496 24.35 0.31 13.78
N PHE A 497 23.75 -0.42 12.84
CA PHE A 497 22.50 -1.15 13.06
C PHE A 497 22.61 -2.59 12.64
#